data_AF-A0A2R6LYX0-F1
#
_entry.id   AF-A0A2R6LYX0-F1
#
_cell.length_a   1.000
_cell.length_b   1.000
_cell.length_c   1.000
_cell.angle_alpha   90.00
_cell.angle_beta   90.00
_cell.angle_gamma   90.00
#
_symmetry.space_group_name_H-M   'P 1'
#
loop_
_entity.id
_entity.type
_entity.pdbx_description
1 polymer ?
#
loop_
_entity_poly.entity_id
_entity_poly.type
_entity_poly.pdbx_seq_one_letter_code
_entity_poly.pdbx_strand_id
1 'polypeptide(L)'
;MLELRSDTVKGILYDDNGNQLAATSEITDTTHSDGHYGFYTGAGQPAYYDYVTKESLGESSSPDSFVIDDFADGDISEYDHDPDFDGEASVVSSPTYNGSHSLEINSENAELISTSGLDVYPSAGDTFSFWVRPSGGANNINVSWGVQGHDDRYYAKLKPERGSFYLFTYKGGSGSSQDSAGNLSLSQGEWYEVEIDWADGGSQIATLYNPDGTQLAQLSMSDSTWSSGGIGFDAYLSSGESAHFDYVTFPEATQLGVFENGYDGWSTTNSNSLSRVSYEQERAPVTQGENALEVTIDSDPEPTIQNESRIRGADLTGHPCLLADVLPTSVEGSDSAVTFRFRYHHTEPGGVEESHEMTVDQGYGGRICWDMNELSDTKLENPDQLEVTWYPADHPPGSGFDYDGQVFVDNIRLTDDRNQVTRARITRKHRELERAYGSMIDQVIQSETDTTQDGVYKYGNGTEVSYHAEVLENGNIEETCDGETFTWEVSS
;
A
#
# COMPACT_ATOMS: atom_id res chain seq x y z
N MET A 1 -5.76 -30.47 -11.19
CA MET A 1 -4.76 -29.40 -11.42
C MET A 1 -4.15 -29.56 -12.81
N LEU A 2 -4.05 -28.48 -13.57
CA LEU A 2 -3.26 -28.45 -14.79
C LEU A 2 -2.08 -27.49 -14.51
N GLU A 3 -0.87 -28.02 -14.54
CA GLU A 3 0.35 -27.23 -14.46
C GLU A 3 0.69 -26.77 -15.88
N LEU A 4 0.69 -25.44 -16.09
CA LEU A 4 1.20 -24.81 -17.30
C LEU A 4 2.52 -24.13 -16.98
N ARG A 5 3.52 -24.34 -17.84
CA ARG A 5 4.79 -23.61 -17.86
C ARG A 5 4.96 -22.97 -19.23
N SER A 6 5.94 -22.09 -19.37
CA SER A 6 6.24 -21.38 -20.62
C SER A 6 6.41 -22.29 -21.84
N ASP A 7 6.83 -23.54 -21.65
CA ASP A 7 7.01 -24.51 -22.72
C ASP A 7 6.39 -25.89 -22.47
N THR A 8 5.72 -26.12 -21.33
CA THR A 8 5.16 -27.44 -21.01
C THR A 8 3.78 -27.42 -20.37
N VAL A 9 3.05 -28.53 -20.57
CA VAL A 9 1.74 -28.80 -19.97
C VAL A 9 1.75 -30.14 -19.26
N LYS A 10 1.21 -30.17 -18.03
CA LYS A 10 1.07 -31.39 -17.24
C LYS A 10 -0.26 -31.41 -16.48
N GLY A 11 -1.04 -32.47 -16.66
CA GLY A 11 -2.28 -32.68 -15.92
C GLY A 11 -2.07 -33.56 -14.70
N ILE A 12 -2.56 -33.14 -13.54
CA ILE A 12 -2.54 -33.93 -12.30
C ILE A 12 -3.95 -34.03 -11.73
N LEU A 13 -4.37 -35.26 -11.43
CA LEU A 13 -5.64 -35.57 -10.79
C LEU A 13 -5.38 -35.92 -9.31
N TYR A 14 -6.16 -35.30 -8.42
CA TYR A 14 -6.16 -35.57 -6.99
C TYR A 14 -7.51 -36.14 -6.55
N ASP A 15 -7.54 -36.81 -5.40
CA ASP A 15 -8.77 -37.14 -4.69
C ASP A 15 -9.20 -36.00 -3.75
N ASP A 16 -10.39 -36.13 -3.15
CA ASP A 16 -10.97 -35.13 -2.25
C ASP A 16 -10.15 -34.92 -0.95
N ASN A 17 -9.16 -35.78 -0.67
CA ASN A 17 -8.25 -35.62 0.47
C ASN A 17 -6.91 -35.01 0.05
N GLY A 18 -6.78 -34.55 -1.20
CA GLY A 18 -5.55 -33.99 -1.75
C GLY A 18 -4.49 -35.02 -2.14
N ASN A 19 -4.80 -36.32 -2.16
CA ASN A 19 -3.84 -37.33 -2.61
C ASN A 19 -3.81 -37.38 -4.13
N GLN A 20 -2.62 -37.41 -4.73
CA GLN A 20 -2.48 -37.56 -6.17
C GLN A 20 -2.95 -38.94 -6.64
N LEU A 21 -3.96 -38.98 -7.51
CA LEU A 21 -4.49 -40.21 -8.12
C LEU A 21 -3.77 -40.55 -9.42
N ALA A 22 -3.47 -39.54 -10.26
CA ALA A 22 -2.81 -39.73 -11.55
C ALA A 22 -2.09 -38.45 -11.99
N ALA A 23 -1.09 -38.57 -12.87
CA ALA A 23 -0.50 -37.46 -13.59
C ALA A 23 -0.21 -37.86 -15.03
N THR A 24 -0.33 -36.91 -15.96
CA THR A 24 0.19 -37.08 -17.32
C THR A 24 1.70 -36.93 -17.29
N SER A 25 2.37 -37.48 -18.31
CA SER A 25 3.71 -37.02 -18.66
C SER A 25 3.64 -35.56 -19.12
N GLU A 26 4.72 -34.83 -18.87
CA GLU A 26 4.89 -33.45 -19.31
C GLU A 26 4.99 -33.43 -20.85
N ILE A 27 4.23 -32.53 -21.48
CA ILE A 27 4.19 -32.38 -22.94
C ILE A 27 4.75 -31.00 -23.25
N THR A 28 5.80 -30.94 -24.07
CA THR A 28 6.32 -29.68 -24.57
C THR A 28 5.39 -29.15 -25.67
N ASP A 29 4.91 -27.93 -25.52
CA ASP A 29 4.10 -27.23 -26.53
C ASP A 29 4.64 -25.81 -26.70
N THR A 30 5.19 -25.53 -27.88
CA THR A 30 5.70 -24.20 -28.25
C THR A 30 4.80 -23.54 -29.30
N THR A 31 3.63 -24.12 -29.56
CA THR A 31 2.75 -23.72 -30.68
C THR A 31 1.74 -22.66 -30.25
N HIS A 32 1.46 -22.57 -28.95
CA HIS A 32 0.51 -21.65 -28.35
C HIS A 32 1.18 -20.99 -27.14
N SER A 33 1.31 -19.65 -27.17
CA SER A 33 1.77 -18.84 -26.03
C SER A 33 0.63 -18.40 -25.12
N ASP A 34 -0.61 -18.53 -25.59
CA ASP A 34 -1.84 -18.18 -24.90
C ASP A 34 -2.96 -19.20 -25.20
N GLY A 35 -4.05 -19.16 -24.44
CA GLY A 35 -5.19 -20.03 -24.68
C GLY A 35 -6.29 -19.92 -23.63
N HIS A 36 -7.39 -20.62 -23.89
CA HIS A 36 -8.50 -20.75 -22.96
C HIS A 36 -8.61 -22.18 -22.43
N TYR A 37 -9.11 -22.33 -21.20
CA TYR A 37 -9.45 -23.63 -20.65
C TYR A 37 -10.83 -24.08 -21.14
N GLY A 38 -10.93 -25.34 -21.55
CA GLY A 38 -12.17 -25.94 -22.00
C GLY A 38 -12.41 -27.31 -21.35
N PHE A 39 -13.65 -27.56 -20.95
CA PHE A 39 -14.08 -28.85 -20.43
C PHE A 39 -14.73 -29.67 -21.55
N TYR A 40 -14.13 -30.82 -21.88
CA TYR A 40 -14.66 -31.72 -22.89
C TYR A 40 -15.28 -32.96 -22.24
N THR A 41 -16.60 -33.11 -22.38
CA THR A 41 -17.30 -34.35 -22.06
C THR A 41 -17.55 -35.11 -23.35
N GLY A 42 -16.95 -36.30 -23.49
CA GLY A 42 -17.22 -37.17 -24.63
C GLY A 42 -18.71 -37.57 -24.72
N ALA A 43 -19.14 -38.08 -25.87
CA ALA A 43 -20.51 -38.54 -26.07
C ALA A 43 -20.78 -39.82 -25.24
N GLY A 44 -21.23 -39.67 -24.00
CA GLY A 44 -21.47 -40.84 -23.16
C GLY A 44 -22.27 -40.61 -21.90
N GLN A 45 -21.97 -39.57 -21.12
CA GLN A 45 -22.66 -39.21 -19.87
C GLN A 45 -22.39 -37.71 -19.56
N PRO A 46 -23.28 -37.02 -18.82
CA PRO A 46 -22.97 -35.68 -18.32
C PRO A 46 -21.78 -35.75 -17.35
N ALA A 47 -20.89 -34.76 -17.42
CA ALA A 47 -19.93 -34.47 -16.36
C ALA A 47 -20.27 -33.13 -15.73
N TYR A 48 -19.93 -33.01 -14.46
CA TYR A 48 -20.12 -31.80 -13.67
C TYR A 48 -18.73 -31.31 -13.29
N TYR A 49 -18.48 -30.04 -13.55
CA TYR A 49 -17.27 -29.34 -13.15
C TYR A 49 -17.71 -28.22 -12.23
N ASP A 50 -17.10 -28.17 -11.06
CA ASP A 50 -17.35 -27.14 -10.07
C ASP A 50 -15.99 -26.61 -9.60
N TYR A 51 -15.96 -25.35 -9.17
CA TYR A 51 -14.80 -24.71 -8.56
C TYR A 51 -13.51 -24.74 -9.42
N VAL A 52 -13.55 -24.04 -10.56
CA VAL A 52 -12.38 -23.90 -11.44
C VAL A 52 -11.60 -22.66 -11.02
N THR A 53 -10.43 -22.85 -10.44
CA THR A 53 -9.51 -21.77 -10.07
C THR A 53 -8.24 -21.83 -10.93
N LYS A 54 -7.67 -20.65 -11.23
CA LYS A 54 -6.33 -20.51 -11.83
C LYS A 54 -5.41 -20.01 -10.73
N GLU A 55 -4.34 -20.75 -10.46
CA GLU A 55 -3.27 -20.32 -9.56
C GLU A 55 -2.00 -20.16 -10.39
N SER A 56 -1.46 -18.95 -10.44
CA SER A 56 -0.13 -18.70 -10.97
C SER A 56 0.88 -19.07 -9.89
N LEU A 57 1.68 -20.12 -10.12
CA LEU A 57 2.77 -20.47 -9.23
C LEU A 57 3.92 -19.48 -9.51
N GLY A 58 3.93 -18.36 -8.78
CA GLY A 58 5.01 -17.38 -8.85
C GLY A 58 6.36 -18.02 -8.53
N GLU A 59 7.36 -17.78 -9.37
CA GLU A 59 8.75 -18.09 -9.01
C GLU A 59 9.13 -17.26 -7.78
N SER A 60 9.67 -17.94 -6.78
CA SER A 60 10.13 -17.35 -5.52
C SER A 60 11.27 -16.35 -5.78
N SER A 61 10.96 -15.06 -5.89
CA SER A 61 11.86 -13.94 -5.65
C SER A 61 11.84 -13.54 -4.16
N SER A 62 12.92 -12.88 -3.71
CA SER A 62 13.12 -12.40 -2.32
C SER A 62 11.95 -11.52 -1.84
N PRO A 63 11.61 -11.49 -0.53
CA PRO A 63 10.41 -10.79 -0.05
C PRO A 63 10.71 -9.32 0.28
N ASP A 64 11.08 -8.50 -0.70
CA ASP A 64 11.66 -7.17 -0.46
C ASP A 64 11.09 -6.15 -1.47
N SER A 65 9.99 -5.46 -1.13
CA SER A 65 9.24 -4.41 -1.87
C SER A 65 7.92 -4.88 -2.51
N PHE A 66 6.89 -4.01 -2.48
CA PHE A 66 5.66 -4.26 -3.23
C PHE A 66 5.87 -3.72 -4.64
N VAL A 67 6.12 -4.63 -5.57
CA VAL A 67 6.37 -4.34 -6.97
C VAL A 67 5.06 -3.89 -7.62
N ILE A 68 5.04 -2.64 -8.10
CA ILE A 68 4.01 -2.14 -9.01
C ILE A 68 4.22 -2.78 -10.38
N ASP A 69 5.47 -2.76 -10.87
CA ASP A 69 5.89 -3.48 -12.08
C ASP A 69 7.41 -3.69 -12.10
N ASP A 70 7.87 -4.90 -12.42
CA ASP A 70 9.27 -5.27 -12.66
C ASP A 70 9.50 -5.89 -14.05
N PHE A 71 8.47 -5.89 -14.90
CA PHE A 71 8.45 -6.47 -16.25
C PHE A 71 8.83 -7.95 -16.30
N ALA A 72 8.83 -8.67 -15.19
CA ALA A 72 9.34 -10.04 -15.12
C ALA A 72 8.48 -11.04 -15.90
N ASP A 73 7.21 -10.72 -16.13
CA ASP A 73 6.27 -11.50 -16.95
C ASP A 73 6.61 -11.47 -18.45
N GLY A 74 7.46 -10.55 -18.89
CA GLY A 74 7.91 -10.42 -20.27
C GLY A 74 6.90 -9.76 -21.20
N ASP A 75 5.88 -9.10 -20.65
CA ASP A 75 4.88 -8.39 -21.43
C ASP A 75 4.70 -6.92 -20.98
N ILE A 76 3.97 -6.15 -21.80
CA ILE A 76 3.65 -4.73 -21.56
C ILE A 76 2.19 -4.45 -21.92
N SER A 77 1.33 -5.46 -21.81
CA SER A 77 -0.03 -5.41 -22.35
C SER A 77 -0.96 -4.45 -21.59
N GLU A 78 -0.57 -4.12 -20.38
CA GLU A 78 -1.13 -3.14 -19.46
C GLU A 78 -0.73 -1.70 -19.75
N TYR A 79 0.16 -1.47 -20.73
CA TYR A 79 0.56 -0.16 -21.19
C TYR A 79 -0.13 0.25 -22.50
N ASP A 80 -0.76 1.42 -22.47
CA ASP A 80 -1.26 2.12 -23.65
C ASP A 80 -0.14 2.97 -24.26
N HIS A 81 0.10 2.78 -25.56
CA HIS A 81 1.07 3.55 -26.33
C HIS A 81 0.42 4.77 -26.93
N ASP A 82 1.09 5.93 -26.85
CA ASP A 82 0.63 7.11 -27.58
C ASP A 82 0.80 6.88 -29.10
N PRO A 83 -0.29 6.91 -29.89
CA PRO A 83 -0.25 6.64 -31.32
C PRO A 83 0.45 7.73 -32.15
N ASP A 84 0.76 8.90 -31.58
CA ASP A 84 1.49 9.97 -32.26
C ASP A 84 3.02 9.73 -32.28
N PHE A 85 3.50 8.69 -31.59
CA PHE A 85 4.90 8.30 -31.56
C PHE A 85 5.14 6.93 -32.20
N ASP A 86 6.20 6.84 -33.02
CA ASP A 86 6.56 5.63 -33.77
C ASP A 86 7.55 4.72 -33.01
N GLY A 87 8.03 5.13 -31.83
CA GLY A 87 9.08 4.40 -31.11
C GLY A 87 8.62 3.07 -30.53
N GLU A 88 9.53 2.10 -30.60
CA GLU A 88 9.31 0.76 -30.07
C GLU A 88 9.67 0.71 -28.58
N ALA A 89 8.81 0.08 -27.80
CA ALA A 89 9.09 -0.33 -26.44
C ALA A 89 8.97 -1.84 -26.33
N SER A 90 9.85 -2.46 -25.56
CA SER A 90 9.89 -3.91 -25.42
C SER A 90 10.53 -4.32 -24.11
N VAL A 91 10.10 -5.45 -23.57
CA VAL A 91 10.78 -6.07 -22.44
C VAL A 91 12.07 -6.75 -22.91
N VAL A 92 13.18 -6.48 -22.22
CA VAL A 92 14.51 -7.04 -22.50
C VAL A 92 15.10 -7.70 -21.26
N SER A 93 15.97 -8.69 -21.44
CA SER A 93 16.58 -9.42 -20.31
C SER A 93 17.92 -8.83 -19.83
N SER A 94 18.38 -7.72 -20.43
CA SER A 94 19.63 -7.04 -20.06
C SER A 94 19.74 -5.70 -20.78
N PRO A 95 20.17 -4.63 -20.10
CA PRO A 95 20.42 -4.54 -18.65
C PRO A 95 19.13 -4.69 -17.83
N THR A 96 19.26 -5.18 -16.61
CA THR A 96 18.21 -5.16 -15.58
C THR A 96 18.79 -4.49 -14.34
N TYR A 97 17.94 -3.84 -13.55
CA TYR A 97 18.27 -3.37 -12.21
C TYR A 97 18.01 -4.50 -11.20
N ASN A 98 16.77 -5.01 -11.20
CA ASN A 98 16.34 -6.13 -10.37
C ASN A 98 15.69 -7.20 -11.27
N GLY A 99 15.56 -8.43 -10.78
CA GLY A 99 14.88 -9.47 -11.53
C GLY A 99 15.55 -9.87 -12.85
N SER A 100 14.71 -10.33 -13.78
CA SER A 100 15.13 -10.98 -15.02
C SER A 100 14.89 -10.16 -16.28
N HIS A 101 14.11 -9.08 -16.17
CA HIS A 101 13.66 -8.25 -17.28
C HIS A 101 13.68 -6.77 -16.92
N SER A 102 13.62 -5.92 -17.93
CA SER A 102 13.38 -4.49 -17.81
C SER A 102 12.68 -3.98 -19.06
N LEU A 103 11.99 -2.85 -18.97
CA LEU A 103 11.44 -2.15 -20.13
C LEU A 103 12.54 -1.40 -20.85
N GLU A 104 12.73 -1.63 -22.15
CA GLU A 104 13.56 -0.80 -23.02
C GLU A 104 12.68 0.05 -23.95
N ILE A 105 12.97 1.35 -24.02
CA ILE A 105 12.59 2.22 -25.14
C ILE A 105 13.87 2.55 -25.91
N ASN A 106 13.89 2.30 -27.22
CA ASN A 106 15.10 2.50 -28.03
C ASN A 106 14.86 3.26 -29.34
N SER A 107 15.92 3.93 -29.80
CA SER A 107 16.10 4.51 -31.15
C SER A 107 15.17 5.64 -31.59
N GLU A 108 13.98 5.78 -31.01
CA GLU A 108 12.95 6.75 -31.35
C GLU A 108 12.15 7.17 -30.10
N ASN A 109 11.24 8.14 -30.25
CA ASN A 109 10.42 8.61 -29.13
C ASN A 109 9.31 7.61 -28.84
N ALA A 110 9.03 7.34 -27.56
CA ALA A 110 7.83 6.60 -27.15
C ALA A 110 7.29 7.15 -25.84
N GLU A 111 5.98 7.04 -25.67
CA GLU A 111 5.23 7.34 -24.45
C GLU A 111 4.34 6.14 -24.12
N LEU A 112 4.45 5.64 -22.90
CA LEU A 112 3.68 4.52 -22.38
C LEU A 112 3.02 4.93 -21.08
N ILE A 113 1.73 4.64 -20.95
CA ILE A 113 1.00 4.83 -19.70
C ILE A 113 0.23 3.58 -19.34
N SER A 114 0.19 3.26 -18.05
CA SER A 114 -0.71 2.24 -17.53
C SER A 114 -1.70 2.90 -16.57
N THR A 115 -3.00 2.77 -16.85
CA THR A 115 -4.09 3.25 -15.99
C THR A 115 -5.00 2.12 -15.50
N SER A 116 -4.74 0.90 -15.97
CA SER A 116 -5.38 -0.35 -15.58
C SER A 116 -4.54 -1.52 -16.08
N GLY A 117 -4.62 -2.69 -15.44
CA GLY A 117 -3.94 -3.91 -15.88
C GLY A 117 -2.81 -4.36 -14.95
N LEU A 118 -2.19 -3.44 -14.21
CA LEU A 118 -1.28 -3.76 -13.11
C LEU A 118 -2.06 -4.12 -11.84
N ASP A 119 -1.41 -4.86 -10.95
CA ASP A 119 -1.97 -5.29 -9.66
C ASP A 119 -2.25 -4.10 -8.70
N VAL A 120 -1.50 -3.00 -8.83
CA VAL A 120 -1.60 -1.83 -7.97
C VAL A 120 -1.19 -0.55 -8.70
N TYR A 121 -1.72 0.58 -8.25
CA TYR A 121 -1.29 1.92 -8.66
C TYR A 121 -1.05 2.82 -7.46
N PRO A 122 -0.06 3.73 -7.52
CA PRO A 122 0.16 4.72 -6.48
C PRO A 122 -0.98 5.76 -6.42
N SER A 123 -1.20 6.28 -5.23
CA SER A 123 -2.18 7.31 -4.91
C SER A 123 -1.56 8.39 -4.02
N ALA A 124 -2.29 9.49 -3.83
CA ALA A 124 -1.86 10.45 -2.82
C ALA A 124 -1.89 9.77 -1.43
N GLY A 125 -0.89 10.08 -0.60
CA GLY A 125 -0.55 9.37 0.62
C GLY A 125 0.61 8.38 0.47
N ASP A 126 0.98 8.00 -0.76
CA ASP A 126 2.00 6.98 -1.01
C ASP A 126 3.39 7.57 -1.27
N THR A 127 4.41 6.78 -0.96
CA THR A 127 5.77 6.93 -1.51
C THR A 127 6.05 5.73 -2.41
N PHE A 128 6.72 5.94 -3.54
CA PHE A 128 7.07 4.88 -4.50
C PHE A 128 8.27 5.31 -5.33
N SER A 129 8.98 4.39 -5.98
CA SER A 129 10.15 4.70 -6.78
C SER A 129 10.17 4.01 -8.14
N PHE A 130 10.97 4.58 -9.04
CA PHE A 130 11.26 4.05 -10.38
C PHE A 130 12.77 3.92 -10.55
N TRP A 131 13.24 2.85 -11.19
CA TRP A 131 14.62 2.75 -11.63
C TRP A 131 14.77 3.08 -13.11
N VAL A 132 15.70 3.99 -13.44
CA VAL A 132 15.94 4.44 -14.82
C VAL A 132 17.40 4.33 -15.22
N ARG A 133 17.67 3.85 -16.43
CA ARG A 133 19.02 3.76 -17.00
C ARG A 133 19.10 4.36 -18.39
N PRO A 134 19.54 5.62 -18.52
CA PRO A 134 19.80 6.24 -19.81
C PRO A 134 21.02 5.61 -20.48
N SER A 135 21.03 5.53 -21.81
CA SER A 135 22.13 4.97 -22.59
C SER A 135 22.28 5.64 -23.96
N GLY A 136 23.48 5.53 -24.54
CA GLY A 136 23.75 6.00 -25.91
C GLY A 136 23.73 7.53 -26.09
N GLY A 137 23.63 8.31 -25.02
CA GLY A 137 23.46 9.77 -25.08
C GLY A 137 22.04 10.24 -24.81
N ALA A 138 21.12 9.33 -24.44
CA ALA A 138 19.75 9.65 -24.06
C ALA A 138 19.71 10.81 -23.05
N ASN A 139 18.86 11.80 -23.33
CA ASN A 139 18.86 13.08 -22.61
C ASN A 139 17.46 13.64 -22.32
N ASN A 140 16.44 12.80 -22.42
CA ASN A 140 15.06 13.16 -22.13
C ASN A 140 14.28 11.90 -21.77
N ILE A 141 14.38 11.49 -20.50
CA ILE A 141 13.77 10.29 -19.92
C ILE A 141 12.80 10.75 -18.85
N ASN A 142 11.56 10.25 -18.88
CA ASN A 142 10.52 10.62 -17.94
C ASN A 142 9.93 9.39 -17.24
N VAL A 143 9.56 9.59 -15.98
CA VAL A 143 8.66 8.70 -15.23
C VAL A 143 7.46 9.53 -14.76
N SER A 144 6.27 8.95 -14.84
CA SER A 144 5.01 9.65 -14.61
C SER A 144 4.15 8.96 -13.55
N TRP A 145 3.36 9.75 -12.82
CA TRP A 145 2.37 9.28 -11.84
C TRP A 145 1.11 10.17 -11.86
N GLY A 146 0.06 9.71 -11.16
CA GLY A 146 -1.24 10.39 -11.18
C GLY A 146 -1.84 10.46 -12.58
N VAL A 147 -1.47 9.52 -13.45
CA VAL A 147 -1.83 9.53 -14.87
C VAL A 147 -3.33 9.30 -15.05
N GLN A 148 -3.99 10.21 -15.76
CA GLN A 148 -5.40 10.05 -16.20
C GLN A 148 -5.51 9.74 -17.70
N GLY A 149 -4.39 9.91 -18.42
CA GLY A 149 -4.23 9.77 -19.87
C GLY A 149 -2.94 10.45 -20.31
N HIS A 150 -2.59 10.35 -21.59
CA HIS A 150 -1.35 10.96 -22.15
C HIS A 150 -1.28 12.47 -21.93
N ASP A 151 -2.44 13.15 -21.88
CA ASP A 151 -2.57 14.60 -21.73
C ASP A 151 -2.61 15.12 -20.27
N ASP A 152 -2.74 14.24 -19.28
CA ASP A 152 -3.03 14.59 -17.89
C ASP A 152 -2.24 13.70 -16.90
N ARG A 153 -1.11 14.21 -16.38
CA ARG A 153 -0.17 13.49 -15.51
C ARG A 153 0.82 14.40 -14.78
N TYR A 154 1.40 13.92 -13.69
CA TYR A 154 2.65 14.46 -13.13
C TYR A 154 3.83 13.68 -13.69
N TYR A 155 4.99 14.31 -13.84
CA TYR A 155 6.19 13.59 -14.24
C TYR A 155 7.49 14.21 -13.75
N ALA A 156 8.47 13.35 -13.52
CA ALA A 156 9.86 13.69 -13.27
C ALA A 156 10.68 13.42 -14.54
N LYS A 157 11.62 14.32 -14.87
CA LYS A 157 12.38 14.28 -16.13
C LYS A 157 13.88 14.35 -15.87
N LEU A 158 14.58 13.32 -16.32
CA LEU A 158 16.03 13.20 -16.23
C LEU A 158 16.70 13.59 -17.55
N LYS A 159 17.74 14.43 -17.47
CA LYS A 159 18.58 14.86 -18.60
C LYS A 159 20.07 14.64 -18.29
N PRO A 160 20.59 13.41 -18.45
CA PRO A 160 21.95 13.06 -18.06
C PRO A 160 23.04 13.90 -18.73
N GLU A 161 22.98 14.12 -20.05
CA GLU A 161 23.98 14.92 -20.77
C GLU A 161 23.99 16.40 -20.34
N ARG A 162 22.88 16.87 -19.75
CA ARG A 162 22.78 18.23 -19.20
C ARG A 162 23.00 18.27 -17.68
N GLY A 163 23.17 17.12 -17.02
CA GLY A 163 23.22 17.02 -15.57
C GLY A 163 22.02 17.72 -14.93
N SER A 164 20.81 17.49 -15.43
CA SER A 164 19.60 18.19 -14.98
C SER A 164 18.46 17.23 -14.66
N PHE A 165 17.67 17.59 -13.65
CA PHE A 165 16.49 16.87 -13.18
C PHE A 165 15.35 17.87 -13.02
N TYR A 166 14.13 17.51 -13.41
CA TYR A 166 12.99 18.41 -13.42
C TYR A 166 11.72 17.73 -12.91
N LEU A 167 10.82 18.55 -12.38
CA LEU A 167 9.49 18.16 -11.93
C LEU A 167 8.43 18.97 -12.69
N PHE A 168 7.40 18.31 -13.22
CA PHE A 168 6.40 18.91 -14.11
C PHE A 168 4.96 18.49 -13.77
N THR A 169 4.03 19.39 -14.09
CA THR A 169 2.61 19.06 -14.29
C THR A 169 2.30 19.09 -15.78
N TYR A 170 1.65 18.06 -16.31
CA TYR A 170 1.15 18.00 -17.69
C TYR A 170 -0.37 17.95 -17.67
N LYS A 171 -1.05 18.99 -18.17
CA LYS A 171 -2.51 19.10 -18.07
C LYS A 171 -3.12 19.56 -19.38
N GLY A 172 -4.07 18.80 -19.91
CA GLY A 172 -4.70 19.04 -21.21
C GLY A 172 -3.69 19.22 -22.35
N GLY A 173 -2.64 18.40 -22.39
CA GLY A 173 -1.62 18.42 -23.43
C GLY A 173 -0.57 19.53 -23.29
N SER A 174 -0.49 20.17 -22.11
CA SER A 174 0.45 21.27 -21.85
C SER A 174 1.25 21.05 -20.57
N GLY A 175 2.58 21.04 -20.72
CA GLY A 175 3.52 20.88 -19.61
C GLY A 175 3.97 22.19 -18.98
N SER A 176 3.99 22.24 -17.65
CA SER A 176 4.54 23.33 -16.85
C SER A 176 5.61 22.79 -15.90
N SER A 177 6.83 23.33 -15.99
CA SER A 177 7.91 22.99 -15.04
C SER A 177 7.58 23.63 -13.70
N GLN A 178 7.57 22.81 -12.65
CA GLN A 178 7.33 23.28 -11.28
C GLN A 178 8.65 23.56 -10.57
N ASP A 179 9.63 22.66 -10.73
CA ASP A 179 10.94 22.76 -10.10
C ASP A 179 12.03 22.09 -10.95
N SER A 180 13.30 22.42 -10.69
CA SER A 180 14.43 21.84 -11.39
C SER A 180 15.76 21.94 -10.64
N ALA A 181 16.61 20.93 -10.81
CA ALA A 181 18.00 20.90 -10.37
C ALA A 181 18.94 20.77 -11.58
N GLY A 182 20.15 21.31 -11.45
CA GLY A 182 21.16 21.31 -12.50
C GLY A 182 22.58 21.13 -11.94
N ASN A 183 23.55 20.91 -12.84
CA ASN A 183 24.94 20.58 -12.50
C ASN A 183 25.09 19.24 -11.74
N LEU A 184 24.18 18.31 -11.97
CA LEU A 184 24.25 16.95 -11.43
C LEU A 184 25.33 16.15 -12.16
N SER A 185 26.02 15.28 -11.42
CA SER A 185 27.01 14.35 -11.99
C SER A 185 26.30 13.07 -12.40
N LEU A 186 25.72 13.08 -13.59
CA LEU A 186 25.01 11.94 -14.18
C LEU A 186 25.87 11.28 -15.27
N SER A 187 25.75 9.96 -15.39
CA SER A 187 26.49 9.11 -16.31
C SER A 187 25.53 8.36 -17.22
N GLN A 188 25.97 8.10 -18.45
CA GLN A 188 25.29 7.16 -19.33
C GLN A 188 25.57 5.72 -18.88
N GLY A 189 24.57 4.86 -18.99
CA GLY A 189 24.66 3.44 -18.70
C GLY A 189 24.68 3.10 -17.20
N GLU A 190 24.27 4.03 -16.36
CA GLU A 190 24.15 3.89 -14.90
C GLU A 190 22.66 3.93 -14.51
N TRP A 191 22.28 3.15 -13.49
CA TRP A 191 20.92 3.13 -12.95
C TRP A 191 20.74 4.28 -11.94
N TYR A 192 19.60 4.95 -11.99
CA TYR A 192 19.22 5.99 -11.04
C TYR A 192 17.84 5.67 -10.49
N GLU A 193 17.64 5.94 -9.21
CA GLU A 193 16.34 5.83 -8.57
C GLU A 193 15.67 7.21 -8.56
N VAL A 194 14.41 7.24 -8.97
CA VAL A 194 13.52 8.39 -8.83
C VAL A 194 12.44 8.01 -7.85
N GLU A 195 12.55 8.49 -6.61
CA GLU A 195 11.56 8.31 -5.56
C GLU A 195 10.58 9.48 -5.57
N ILE A 196 9.29 9.17 -5.44
CA ILE A 196 8.19 10.11 -5.38
C ILE A 196 7.48 9.93 -4.04
N ASP A 197 7.50 10.97 -3.22
CA ASP A 197 6.60 11.13 -2.07
C ASP A 197 5.42 12.01 -2.51
N TRP A 198 4.22 11.41 -2.60
CA TRP A 198 3.00 12.06 -3.07
C TRP A 198 2.03 12.24 -1.91
N ALA A 199 2.23 13.25 -1.07
CA ALA A 199 1.35 13.48 0.09
C ALA A 199 -0.11 13.85 -0.27
N ASP A 200 -1.06 13.41 0.56
CA ASP A 200 -2.51 13.69 0.49
C ASP A 200 -2.88 15.19 0.44
N GLY A 201 -1.98 16.07 0.91
CA GLY A 201 -2.16 17.53 0.89
C GLY A 201 -1.82 18.20 -0.44
N GLY A 202 -1.48 17.42 -1.47
CA GLY A 202 -1.00 17.92 -2.76
C GLY A 202 0.47 18.33 -2.76
N SER A 203 1.18 18.20 -1.63
CA SER A 203 2.65 18.30 -1.63
C SER A 203 3.22 17.07 -2.34
N GLN A 204 4.18 17.29 -3.23
CA GLN A 204 4.84 16.21 -3.97
C GLN A 204 6.33 16.48 -3.97
N ILE A 205 7.11 15.48 -3.60
CA ILE A 205 8.58 15.54 -3.54
C ILE A 205 9.13 14.46 -4.47
N ALA A 206 9.98 14.85 -5.40
CA ALA A 206 10.71 13.92 -6.26
C ALA A 206 12.20 13.94 -5.90
N THR A 207 12.72 12.82 -5.43
CA THR A 207 14.12 12.66 -5.01
C THR A 207 14.86 11.77 -6.00
N LEU A 208 16.03 12.21 -6.46
CA LEU A 208 16.88 11.46 -7.38
C LEU A 208 18.09 10.91 -6.61
N TYR A 209 18.29 9.60 -6.66
CA TYR A 209 19.45 8.93 -6.07
C TYR A 209 20.31 8.29 -7.16
N ASN A 210 21.61 8.16 -6.87
CA ASN A 210 22.52 7.33 -7.65
C ASN A 210 22.37 5.83 -7.25
N PRO A 211 23.05 4.88 -7.92
CA PRO A 211 22.87 3.47 -7.59
C PRO A 211 23.38 3.04 -6.22
N ASP A 212 24.15 3.88 -5.52
CA ASP A 212 24.62 3.57 -4.15
C ASP A 212 23.69 4.12 -3.06
N GLY A 213 22.57 4.74 -3.45
CA GLY A 213 21.58 5.33 -2.54
C GLY A 213 21.92 6.75 -2.08
N THR A 214 22.99 7.37 -2.60
CA THR A 214 23.30 8.78 -2.35
C THR A 214 22.33 9.68 -3.10
N GLN A 215 21.64 10.54 -2.35
CA GLN A 215 20.78 11.59 -2.91
C GLN A 215 21.60 12.59 -3.75
N LEU A 216 21.20 12.76 -5.00
CA LEU A 216 21.77 13.72 -5.95
C LEU A 216 20.98 15.02 -6.02
N ALA A 217 19.65 14.94 -5.95
CA ALA A 217 18.74 16.08 -6.02
C ALA A 217 17.41 15.77 -5.34
N GLN A 218 16.70 16.81 -4.93
CA GLN A 218 15.31 16.73 -4.47
C GLN A 218 14.57 17.96 -5.00
N LEU A 219 13.39 17.74 -5.54
CA LEU A 219 12.50 18.74 -6.13
C LEU A 219 11.15 18.69 -5.43
N SER A 220 10.46 19.82 -5.35
CA SER A 220 9.14 19.87 -4.71
C SER A 220 8.13 20.65 -5.54
N MET A 221 6.87 20.27 -5.44
CA MET A 221 5.74 21.02 -5.98
C MET A 221 4.52 20.90 -5.07
N SER A 222 3.53 21.77 -5.29
CA SER A 222 2.22 21.66 -4.65
C SER A 222 1.13 21.69 -5.71
N ASP A 223 0.46 20.56 -5.90
CA ASP A 223 -0.66 20.38 -6.82
C ASP A 223 -1.53 19.21 -6.33
N SER A 224 -2.83 19.46 -6.15
CA SER A 224 -3.83 18.49 -5.70
C SER A 224 -4.87 18.19 -6.79
N THR A 225 -4.54 18.43 -8.06
CA THR A 225 -5.44 18.16 -9.20
C THR A 225 -5.81 16.68 -9.26
N TRP A 226 -4.85 15.79 -9.05
CA TRP A 226 -5.07 14.35 -9.01
C TRP A 226 -4.67 13.83 -7.62
N SER A 227 -5.40 12.82 -7.13
CA SER A 227 -5.14 12.13 -5.86
C SER A 227 -5.03 10.61 -6.02
N SER A 228 -5.16 10.12 -7.26
CA SER A 228 -4.99 8.74 -7.70
C SER A 228 -4.76 8.75 -9.20
N GLY A 229 -4.15 7.71 -9.75
CA GLY A 229 -3.99 7.57 -11.20
C GLY A 229 -2.94 6.53 -11.54
N GLY A 230 -2.70 6.39 -12.84
CA GLY A 230 -1.73 5.46 -13.39
C GLY A 230 -0.26 5.87 -13.19
N ILE A 231 0.62 5.03 -13.73
CA ILE A 231 2.05 5.32 -13.92
C ILE A 231 2.40 5.38 -15.42
N GLY A 232 3.58 5.88 -15.77
CA GLY A 232 4.03 5.87 -17.16
C GLY A 232 5.52 6.11 -17.35
N PHE A 233 5.98 5.78 -18.55
CA PHE A 233 7.37 5.86 -18.98
C PHE A 233 7.45 6.54 -20.33
N ASP A 234 8.27 7.58 -20.43
CA ASP A 234 8.52 8.24 -21.71
C ASP A 234 10.01 8.35 -21.96
N ALA A 235 10.42 8.21 -23.22
CA ALA A 235 11.75 8.59 -23.64
C ALA A 235 11.69 9.26 -25.01
N TYR A 236 12.41 10.39 -25.16
CA TYR A 236 12.53 11.08 -26.44
C TYR A 236 13.97 10.98 -26.92
N LEU A 237 14.17 10.07 -27.87
CA LEU A 237 15.47 9.53 -28.23
C LEU A 237 15.86 9.88 -29.67
N SER A 238 17.17 9.99 -29.87
CA SER A 238 17.78 9.98 -31.21
C SER A 238 18.27 8.57 -31.57
N SER A 239 18.52 8.35 -32.86
CA SER A 239 19.09 7.09 -33.36
C SER A 239 20.31 6.63 -32.56
N GLY A 240 20.24 5.44 -31.97
CA GLY A 240 21.30 4.82 -31.18
C GLY A 240 21.29 5.14 -29.70
N GLU A 241 20.33 5.94 -29.23
CA GLU A 241 20.03 6.14 -27.81
C GLU A 241 19.02 5.10 -27.32
N SER A 242 19.07 4.78 -26.03
CA SER A 242 18.05 3.95 -25.37
C SER A 242 17.86 4.37 -23.91
N ALA A 243 16.70 4.08 -23.36
CA ALA A 243 16.38 4.22 -21.96
C ALA A 243 15.79 2.91 -21.45
N HIS A 244 16.26 2.46 -20.28
CA HIS A 244 15.67 1.31 -19.61
C HIS A 244 14.97 1.76 -18.35
N PHE A 245 13.86 1.12 -18.04
CA PHE A 245 13.06 1.32 -16.85
C PHE A 245 12.85 -0.02 -16.18
N ASP A 246 12.85 -0.04 -14.86
CA ASP A 246 12.75 -1.26 -14.10
C ASP A 246 12.21 -0.99 -12.70
N TYR A 247 11.73 -2.05 -12.05
CA TYR A 247 11.48 -2.16 -10.62
C TYR A 247 10.75 -0.95 -10.04
N VAL A 248 9.54 -0.70 -10.54
CA VAL A 248 8.63 0.28 -9.94
C VAL A 248 8.07 -0.33 -8.68
N THR A 249 8.33 0.30 -7.54
CA THR A 249 8.02 -0.29 -6.23
C THR A 249 7.51 0.74 -5.26
N PHE A 250 6.71 0.30 -4.29
CA PHE A 250 6.61 1.03 -3.03
C PHE A 250 7.86 0.69 -2.21
N PRO A 251 8.59 1.68 -1.65
CA PRO A 251 9.72 1.42 -0.79
C PRO A 251 9.29 0.53 0.38
N GLU A 252 10.20 -0.37 0.74
CA GLU A 252 9.96 -1.60 1.49
C GLU A 252 9.30 -1.50 2.87
N ALA A 253 9.15 -0.32 3.46
CA ALA A 253 9.01 -0.25 4.91
C ALA A 253 7.59 0.01 5.43
N THR A 254 6.68 0.56 4.64
CA THR A 254 5.44 1.10 5.22
C THR A 254 4.26 0.16 5.10
N GLN A 255 4.11 -0.63 4.04
CA GLN A 255 2.90 -1.43 3.88
C GLN A 255 3.06 -2.86 4.42
N LEU A 256 2.33 -3.15 5.50
CA LEU A 256 2.35 -4.45 6.18
C LEU A 256 1.19 -5.36 5.77
N GLY A 257 0.08 -4.84 5.25
CA GLY A 257 -1.04 -5.65 4.76
C GLY A 257 -2.05 -4.85 3.93
N VAL A 258 -2.07 -5.08 2.62
CA VAL A 258 -3.10 -4.60 1.65
C VAL A 258 -3.91 -5.75 1.07
N PHE A 259 -3.44 -6.99 1.22
CA PHE A 259 -4.16 -8.21 0.92
C PHE A 259 -4.53 -8.42 -0.56
N GLU A 260 -3.91 -7.66 -1.46
CA GLU A 260 -4.11 -7.80 -2.91
C GLU A 260 -3.53 -9.09 -3.47
N ASN A 261 -2.46 -9.61 -2.86
CA ASN A 261 -1.80 -10.85 -3.28
C ASN A 261 -1.55 -11.78 -2.08
N GLY A 262 -2.52 -12.64 -1.78
CA GLY A 262 -2.49 -13.55 -0.64
C GLY A 262 -2.69 -12.80 0.69
N TYR A 263 -2.08 -13.28 1.76
CA TYR A 263 -2.28 -12.71 3.10
C TYR A 263 -1.14 -11.80 3.56
N ASP A 264 -0.22 -11.41 2.69
CA ASP A 264 0.90 -10.52 3.06
C ASP A 264 1.79 -11.02 4.21
N GLY A 265 1.87 -12.33 4.40
CA GLY A 265 2.61 -12.93 5.51
C GLY A 265 1.84 -12.94 6.84
N TRP A 266 0.61 -12.43 6.85
CA TRP A 266 -0.30 -12.57 7.98
C TRP A 266 -0.79 -14.01 8.11
N SER A 267 -0.82 -14.46 9.36
CA SER A 267 -1.38 -15.74 9.78
C SER A 267 -2.25 -15.53 11.01
N THR A 268 -3.09 -16.49 11.36
CA THR A 268 -3.91 -16.45 12.57
C THR A 268 -3.60 -17.63 13.47
N THR A 269 -3.89 -17.49 14.76
CA THR A 269 -3.70 -18.53 15.76
C THR A 269 -4.97 -19.37 15.96
N ASN A 270 -4.82 -20.48 16.69
CA ASN A 270 -5.92 -21.38 17.06
C ASN A 270 -6.68 -21.98 15.86
N SER A 271 -8.01 -22.10 15.98
CA SER A 271 -8.90 -22.69 14.98
C SER A 271 -9.41 -21.65 13.97
N ASN A 272 -8.95 -20.40 14.06
CA ASN A 272 -9.40 -19.32 13.20
C ASN A 272 -8.96 -19.57 11.75
N SER A 273 -9.65 -18.94 10.81
CA SER A 273 -9.34 -19.04 9.38
C SER A 273 -9.21 -17.67 8.73
N LEU A 274 -8.33 -17.59 7.74
CA LEU A 274 -8.12 -16.40 6.92
C LEU A 274 -8.71 -16.62 5.53
N SER A 275 -9.47 -15.66 5.06
CA SER A 275 -9.93 -15.53 3.69
C SER A 275 -9.66 -14.11 3.21
N ARG A 276 -9.87 -13.88 1.92
CA ARG A 276 -9.92 -12.54 1.36
C ARG A 276 -11.32 -12.25 0.90
N VAL A 277 -11.78 -11.04 1.14
CA VAL A 277 -13.02 -10.52 0.61
C VAL A 277 -12.71 -9.43 -0.38
N SER A 278 -13.31 -9.50 -1.58
CA SER A 278 -13.11 -8.47 -2.59
C SER A 278 -14.13 -7.34 -2.45
N TYR A 279 -13.79 -6.16 -2.99
CA TYR A 279 -14.68 -5.00 -3.04
C TYR A 279 -16.03 -5.33 -3.71
N GLU A 280 -16.02 -6.22 -4.70
CA GLU A 280 -17.25 -6.66 -5.38
C GLU A 280 -18.16 -7.50 -4.48
N GLN A 281 -17.57 -8.29 -3.58
CA GLN A 281 -18.31 -9.12 -2.61
C GLN A 281 -18.81 -8.28 -1.44
N GLU A 282 -17.90 -7.56 -0.78
CA GLU A 282 -18.21 -6.66 0.32
C GLU A 282 -17.38 -5.36 0.23
N ARG A 283 -18.06 -4.25 -0.03
CA ARG A 283 -17.41 -2.95 -0.19
C ARG A 283 -16.94 -2.30 1.10
N ALA A 284 -17.65 -2.59 2.20
CA ALA A 284 -17.39 -1.93 3.48
C ALA A 284 -16.01 -2.24 4.09
N PRO A 285 -15.50 -3.48 4.04
CA PRO A 285 -14.19 -3.81 4.59
C PRO A 285 -12.99 -3.39 3.73
N VAL A 286 -13.18 -3.15 2.42
CA VAL A 286 -12.10 -2.76 1.51
C VAL A 286 -11.93 -1.24 1.51
N THR A 287 -10.86 -0.79 2.17
CA THR A 287 -10.51 0.62 2.36
C THR A 287 -9.34 1.07 1.50
N GLN A 288 -8.52 0.13 1.04
CA GLN A 288 -7.46 0.31 0.05
C GLN A 288 -7.52 -0.84 -0.96
N GLY A 289 -7.23 -0.54 -2.23
CA GLY A 289 -7.17 -1.55 -3.30
C GLY A 289 -8.50 -2.29 -3.55
N GLU A 290 -8.43 -3.59 -3.82
CA GLU A 290 -9.55 -4.43 -4.21
C GLU A 290 -9.92 -5.47 -3.15
N ASN A 291 -9.07 -5.75 -2.17
CA ASN A 291 -9.26 -6.84 -1.21
C ASN A 291 -9.06 -6.40 0.24
N ALA A 292 -9.70 -7.11 1.17
CA ALA A 292 -9.43 -7.02 2.60
C ALA A 292 -9.22 -8.42 3.18
N LEU A 293 -8.50 -8.52 4.31
CA LEU A 293 -8.35 -9.76 5.05
C LEU A 293 -9.60 -10.03 5.88
N GLU A 294 -10.27 -11.14 5.62
CA GLU A 294 -11.34 -11.65 6.48
C GLU A 294 -10.76 -12.66 7.46
N VAL A 295 -10.97 -12.42 8.75
CA VAL A 295 -10.68 -13.38 9.82
C VAL A 295 -12.00 -13.94 10.30
N THR A 296 -12.19 -15.25 10.13
CA THR A 296 -13.30 -15.99 10.74
C THR A 296 -12.81 -16.67 12.00
N ILE A 297 -13.44 -16.32 13.12
CA ILE A 297 -13.04 -16.74 14.47
C ILE A 297 -13.98 -17.87 14.92
N ASP A 298 -13.39 -18.96 15.40
CA ASP A 298 -14.10 -20.15 15.91
C ASP A 298 -13.64 -20.48 17.33
N SER A 299 -14.43 -20.02 18.29
CA SER A 299 -14.30 -20.26 19.73
C SER A 299 -12.90 -19.93 20.27
N ASP A 300 -12.41 -18.73 19.96
CA ASP A 300 -11.10 -18.25 20.41
C ASP A 300 -11.26 -17.13 21.45
N PRO A 301 -10.78 -17.28 22.70
CA PRO A 301 -10.93 -16.25 23.73
C PRO A 301 -10.10 -14.99 23.47
N GLU A 302 -9.10 -15.04 22.58
CA GLU A 302 -8.23 -13.92 22.25
C GLU A 302 -7.74 -14.02 20.80
N PRO A 303 -8.65 -13.83 19.82
CA PRO A 303 -8.31 -13.94 18.42
C PRO A 303 -7.17 -13.00 18.03
N THR A 304 -6.26 -13.53 17.23
CA THR A 304 -5.01 -12.86 16.87
C THR A 304 -4.69 -13.10 15.40
N ILE A 305 -4.28 -12.05 14.69
CA ILE A 305 -3.47 -12.18 13.47
C ILE A 305 -2.05 -11.71 13.75
N GLN A 306 -1.08 -12.36 13.12
CA GLN A 306 0.34 -12.10 13.33
C GLN A 306 1.13 -12.07 12.03
N ASN A 307 2.14 -11.20 11.98
CA ASN A 307 3.09 -11.06 10.88
C ASN A 307 4.51 -11.00 11.42
N GLU A 308 5.34 -11.98 11.05
CA GLU A 308 6.78 -11.98 11.34
C GLU A 308 7.60 -11.50 10.14
N SER A 309 7.15 -11.81 8.92
CA SER A 309 7.96 -11.63 7.72
C SER A 309 8.10 -10.16 7.36
N ARG A 310 7.00 -9.41 7.29
CA ARG A 310 7.01 -8.01 6.87
C ARG A 310 7.52 -7.09 7.97
N ILE A 311 7.16 -7.34 9.23
CA ILE A 311 7.62 -6.47 10.32
C ILE A 311 9.14 -6.52 10.52
N ARG A 312 9.79 -7.67 10.25
CA ARG A 312 11.25 -7.82 10.38
C ARG A 312 12.05 -6.97 9.37
N GLY A 313 11.45 -6.62 8.24
CA GLY A 313 12.04 -5.75 7.22
C GLY A 313 11.58 -4.28 7.30
N ALA A 314 10.66 -3.95 8.22
CA ALA A 314 10.05 -2.63 8.26
C ALA A 314 10.94 -1.58 8.94
N ASP A 315 11.00 -0.37 8.38
CA ASP A 315 11.67 0.79 8.98
C ASP A 315 10.78 1.46 10.03
N LEU A 316 10.72 0.85 11.21
CA LEU A 316 10.00 1.39 12.37
C LEU A 316 10.69 2.61 12.99
N THR A 317 11.96 2.87 12.67
CA THR A 317 12.67 4.06 13.15
C THR A 317 12.33 5.31 12.35
N GLY A 318 12.22 5.20 11.03
CA GLY A 318 11.73 6.26 10.16
C GLY A 318 10.21 6.39 10.20
N HIS A 319 9.49 5.28 10.37
CA HIS A 319 8.02 5.25 10.32
C HIS A 319 7.41 4.62 11.60
N PRO A 320 7.53 5.28 12.76
CA PRO A 320 7.13 4.72 14.05
C PRO A 320 5.62 4.71 14.30
N CYS A 321 4.79 5.17 13.36
CA CYS A 321 3.34 5.19 13.54
C CYS A 321 2.69 4.03 12.81
N LEU A 322 2.07 3.10 13.53
CA LEU A 322 1.35 1.97 12.96
C LEU A 322 -0.15 2.27 12.86
N LEU A 323 -0.77 1.94 11.72
CA LEU A 323 -2.22 2.08 11.48
C LEU A 323 -2.78 0.79 10.87
N ALA A 324 -4.05 0.52 11.13
CA ALA A 324 -4.83 -0.50 10.43
C ALA A 324 -6.31 -0.07 10.37
N ASP A 325 -6.98 -0.42 9.28
CA ASP A 325 -8.43 -0.29 9.14
C ASP A 325 -9.09 -1.62 9.52
N VAL A 326 -10.09 -1.57 10.40
CA VAL A 326 -10.77 -2.75 10.93
C VAL A 326 -12.28 -2.60 10.87
N LEU A 327 -12.97 -3.70 10.59
CA LEU A 327 -14.43 -3.80 10.62
C LEU A 327 -14.82 -5.09 11.36
N PRO A 328 -15.09 -5.02 12.68
CA PRO A 328 -15.70 -6.13 13.39
C PRO A 328 -17.16 -6.29 12.98
N THR A 329 -17.62 -7.52 12.79
CA THR A 329 -19.02 -7.85 12.51
C THR A 329 -19.76 -8.25 13.79
N SER A 330 -20.89 -8.94 13.68
CA SER A 330 -21.64 -9.44 14.84
C SER A 330 -20.84 -10.52 15.59
N VAL A 331 -20.68 -10.37 16.91
CA VAL A 331 -20.10 -11.39 17.79
C VAL A 331 -21.19 -12.20 18.46
N GLU A 332 -21.14 -13.53 18.36
CA GLU A 332 -22.14 -14.37 19.03
C GLU A 332 -22.07 -14.19 20.55
N GLY A 333 -23.20 -13.87 21.17
CA GLY A 333 -23.29 -13.74 22.62
C GLY A 333 -22.84 -12.39 23.20
N SER A 334 -22.41 -11.42 22.38
CA SER A 334 -22.11 -10.06 22.84
C SER A 334 -22.53 -9.00 21.81
N ASP A 335 -23.23 -7.96 22.28
CA ASP A 335 -23.54 -6.75 21.49
C ASP A 335 -22.54 -5.61 21.78
N SER A 336 -21.47 -5.88 22.55
CA SER A 336 -20.50 -4.84 22.91
C SER A 336 -19.55 -4.51 21.76
N ALA A 337 -18.98 -3.32 21.77
CA ALA A 337 -17.95 -2.98 20.81
C ALA A 337 -16.71 -3.88 20.98
N VAL A 338 -15.93 -4.05 19.92
CA VAL A 338 -14.73 -4.88 19.92
C VAL A 338 -13.51 -4.02 20.24
N THR A 339 -12.75 -4.43 21.25
CA THR A 339 -11.50 -3.80 21.65
C THR A 339 -10.34 -4.47 20.94
N PHE A 340 -9.48 -3.66 20.33
CA PHE A 340 -8.27 -4.04 19.61
C PHE A 340 -7.02 -3.53 20.32
N ARG A 341 -5.90 -4.22 20.16
CA ARG A 341 -4.56 -3.73 20.49
C ARG A 341 -3.52 -4.31 19.52
N PHE A 342 -2.46 -3.54 19.29
CA PHE A 342 -1.25 -4.04 18.66
C PHE A 342 -0.31 -4.62 19.72
N ARG A 343 0.39 -5.69 19.38
CA ARG A 343 1.48 -6.25 20.20
C ARG A 343 2.72 -6.34 19.33
N TYR A 344 3.76 -5.61 19.70
CA TYR A 344 5.03 -5.54 18.98
C TYR A 344 6.07 -6.33 19.74
N HIS A 345 6.55 -7.40 19.13
CA HIS A 345 7.60 -8.24 19.67
C HIS A 345 8.94 -7.82 19.08
N HIS A 346 9.96 -7.77 19.93
CA HIS A 346 11.31 -7.36 19.56
C HIS A 346 12.36 -8.21 20.28
N THR A 347 13.60 -8.23 19.79
CA THR A 347 14.64 -9.10 20.38
C THR A 347 15.28 -8.54 21.66
N GLU A 348 14.99 -7.29 22.04
CA GLU A 348 15.48 -6.68 23.28
C GLU A 348 14.86 -7.31 24.55
N PRO A 349 15.53 -7.24 25.72
CA PRO A 349 15.00 -7.80 26.97
C PRO A 349 13.63 -7.23 27.35
N GLY A 350 12.67 -8.11 27.66
CA GLY A 350 11.26 -7.74 27.90
C GLY A 350 10.36 -8.04 26.72
N GLY A 351 10.93 -8.01 25.50
CA GLY A 351 10.48 -8.69 24.28
C GLY A 351 9.12 -8.32 23.68
N VAL A 352 8.22 -7.65 24.39
CA VAL A 352 6.87 -7.32 23.91
C VAL A 352 6.43 -5.96 24.45
N GLU A 353 5.94 -5.12 23.55
CA GLU A 353 5.28 -3.84 23.84
C GLU A 353 3.85 -3.88 23.31
N GLU A 354 2.91 -3.24 23.99
CA GLU A 354 1.50 -3.23 23.58
C GLU A 354 1.00 -1.80 23.41
N SER A 355 0.17 -1.57 22.40
CA SER A 355 -0.55 -0.30 22.26
C SER A 355 -1.59 -0.14 23.39
N HIS A 356 -2.12 1.06 23.53
CA HIS A 356 -3.37 1.25 24.27
C HIS A 356 -4.52 0.46 23.60
N GLU A 357 -5.53 0.11 24.39
CA GLU A 357 -6.76 -0.51 23.90
C GLU A 357 -7.58 0.46 23.06
N MET A 358 -8.13 -0.01 21.94
CA MET A 358 -8.88 0.79 20.98
C MET A 358 -10.18 0.10 20.62
N THR A 359 -11.31 0.77 20.86
CA THR A 359 -12.62 0.15 20.67
C THR A 359 -13.26 0.57 19.35
N VAL A 360 -13.80 -0.40 18.61
CA VAL A 360 -14.53 -0.24 17.35
C VAL A 360 -15.86 -0.98 17.45
N ASP A 361 -16.96 -0.33 17.05
CA ASP A 361 -18.29 -0.96 17.11
C ASP A 361 -18.43 -2.07 16.08
N GLN A 362 -19.15 -3.11 16.47
CA GLN A 362 -19.66 -4.12 15.54
C GLN A 362 -20.49 -3.45 14.43
N GLY A 363 -20.19 -3.80 13.17
CA GLY A 363 -20.85 -3.29 11.97
C GLY A 363 -20.38 -1.93 11.47
N TYR A 364 -19.37 -1.32 12.10
CA TYR A 364 -18.83 -0.01 11.69
C TYR A 364 -17.31 -0.06 11.55
N GLY A 365 -16.81 0.38 10.39
CA GLY A 365 -15.37 0.46 10.14
C GLY A 365 -14.71 1.51 11.01
N GLY A 366 -13.55 1.18 11.58
CA GLY A 366 -12.73 2.06 12.40
C GLY A 366 -11.26 1.95 12.04
N ARG A 367 -10.51 3.03 12.24
CA ARG A 367 -9.04 3.03 12.13
C ARG A 367 -8.44 2.88 13.52
N ILE A 368 -7.63 1.86 13.71
CA ILE A 368 -6.80 1.67 14.90
C ILE A 368 -5.38 2.15 14.60
N CYS A 369 -4.69 2.65 15.62
CA CYS A 369 -3.39 3.30 15.43
C CYS A 369 -2.54 3.28 16.69
N TRP A 370 -1.22 3.24 16.53
CA TRP A 370 -0.25 3.30 17.60
C TRP A 370 0.92 4.21 17.23
N ASP A 371 1.16 5.24 18.03
CA ASP A 371 2.39 6.01 18.01
C ASP A 371 3.47 5.25 18.81
N MET A 372 4.45 4.66 18.13
CA MET A 372 5.54 3.91 18.75
C MET A 372 6.76 4.80 19.07
N ASN A 373 6.70 6.12 18.90
CA ASN A 373 7.80 7.04 19.23
C ASN A 373 8.20 7.02 20.72
N GLU A 374 7.35 6.48 21.59
CA GLU A 374 7.68 6.27 23.01
C GLU A 374 8.65 5.09 23.22
N LEU A 375 8.79 4.21 22.22
CA LEU A 375 9.74 3.12 22.24
C LEU A 375 11.14 3.65 21.88
N SER A 376 12.17 3.07 22.49
CA SER A 376 13.55 3.43 22.15
C SER A 376 13.93 2.92 20.76
N ASP A 377 14.79 3.64 20.04
CA ASP A 377 15.34 3.25 18.73
C ASP A 377 15.82 1.78 18.72
N THR A 378 16.54 1.34 19.75
CA THR A 378 17.02 -0.05 19.84
C THR A 378 15.89 -1.09 19.82
N LYS A 379 14.71 -0.77 20.35
CA LYS A 379 13.55 -1.66 20.25
C LYS A 379 13.02 -1.67 18.81
N LEU A 380 12.84 -0.48 18.23
CA LEU A 380 12.31 -0.28 16.86
C LEU A 380 13.22 -0.89 15.78
N GLU A 381 14.54 -0.86 15.98
CA GLU A 381 15.55 -1.46 15.10
C GLU A 381 15.59 -2.99 15.13
N ASN A 382 14.93 -3.64 16.09
CA ASN A 382 15.00 -5.09 16.29
C ASN A 382 13.62 -5.76 16.33
N PRO A 383 12.76 -5.54 15.31
CA PRO A 383 11.45 -6.18 15.21
C PRO A 383 11.56 -7.70 15.09
N ASP A 384 10.61 -8.42 15.69
CA ASP A 384 10.50 -9.87 15.58
C ASP A 384 9.13 -10.32 15.06
N GLN A 385 8.05 -9.76 15.61
CA GLN A 385 6.67 -10.12 15.27
C GLN A 385 5.74 -8.94 15.57
N LEU A 386 4.72 -8.74 14.74
CA LEU A 386 3.61 -7.83 15.00
C LEU A 386 2.32 -8.65 15.11
N GLU A 387 1.52 -8.37 16.13
CA GLU A 387 0.20 -8.96 16.30
C GLU A 387 -0.89 -7.88 16.35
N VAL A 388 -2.05 -8.19 15.79
CA VAL A 388 -3.31 -7.49 16.04
C VAL A 388 -4.20 -8.45 16.80
N THR A 389 -4.59 -8.08 18.01
CA THR A 389 -5.41 -8.92 18.91
C THR A 389 -6.67 -8.18 19.31
N TRP A 390 -7.78 -8.90 19.51
CA TRP A 390 -9.04 -8.28 19.88
C TRP A 390 -9.94 -9.14 20.77
N TYR A 391 -10.95 -8.52 21.37
CA TYR A 391 -11.98 -9.16 22.20
C TYR A 391 -13.19 -8.23 22.39
N PRO A 392 -14.38 -8.71 22.77
CA PRO A 392 -15.52 -7.84 23.06
C PRO A 392 -15.28 -7.05 24.35
N ALA A 393 -15.62 -5.76 24.38
CA ALA A 393 -15.30 -4.87 25.50
C ALA A 393 -15.91 -5.31 26.85
N ASP A 394 -17.01 -6.06 26.84
CA ASP A 394 -17.63 -6.65 28.04
C ASP A 394 -17.10 -8.05 28.41
N HIS A 395 -16.22 -8.61 27.59
CA HIS A 395 -15.60 -9.92 27.75
C HIS A 395 -14.06 -9.84 27.58
N PRO A 396 -13.35 -9.15 28.49
CA PRO A 396 -11.89 -9.04 28.40
C PRO A 396 -11.19 -10.41 28.50
N PRO A 397 -9.91 -10.50 28.08
CA PRO A 397 -9.14 -11.74 28.15
C PRO A 397 -9.15 -12.35 29.56
N GLY A 398 -9.35 -13.66 29.62
CA GLY A 398 -9.49 -14.40 30.88
C GLY A 398 -10.89 -14.39 31.49
N SER A 399 -11.89 -13.76 30.85
CA SER A 399 -13.30 -13.83 31.27
C SER A 399 -13.92 -15.23 31.09
N GLY A 400 -13.31 -16.08 30.25
CA GLY A 400 -13.83 -17.40 29.87
C GLY A 400 -14.91 -17.35 28.79
N PHE A 401 -15.03 -16.21 28.10
CA PHE A 401 -15.80 -16.06 26.87
C PHE A 401 -14.93 -16.46 25.67
N ASP A 402 -15.53 -17.18 24.73
CA ASP A 402 -14.89 -17.55 23.47
C ASP A 402 -15.51 -16.67 22.37
N TYR A 403 -14.66 -16.01 21.56
CA TYR A 403 -15.13 -15.17 20.47
C TYR A 403 -15.56 -16.05 19.30
N ASP A 404 -16.78 -15.81 18.81
CA ASP A 404 -17.32 -16.41 17.59
C ASP A 404 -17.86 -15.29 16.70
N GLY A 405 -17.30 -15.12 15.50
CA GLY A 405 -17.67 -14.02 14.60
C GLY A 405 -16.64 -13.76 13.51
N GLN A 406 -16.73 -12.59 12.88
CA GLN A 406 -15.79 -12.17 11.84
C GLN A 406 -15.24 -10.78 12.09
N VAL A 407 -13.97 -10.59 11.78
CA VAL A 407 -13.31 -9.29 11.73
C VAL A 407 -12.64 -9.15 10.37
N PHE A 408 -12.90 -8.04 9.69
CA PHE A 408 -12.13 -7.66 8.52
C PHE A 408 -11.02 -6.70 8.92
N VAL A 409 -9.85 -6.87 8.32
CA VAL A 409 -8.68 -6.02 8.49
C VAL A 409 -8.15 -5.63 7.12
N ASP A 410 -7.81 -4.36 6.96
CA ASP A 410 -7.24 -3.83 5.74
C ASP A 410 -6.22 -2.72 6.06
N ASN A 411 -5.38 -2.40 5.07
CA ASN A 411 -4.47 -1.25 5.09
C ASN A 411 -3.63 -1.15 6.37
N ILE A 412 -2.96 -2.26 6.74
CA ILE A 412 -2.01 -2.26 7.85
C ILE A 412 -0.72 -1.63 7.36
N ARG A 413 -0.33 -0.49 7.95
CA ARG A 413 0.82 0.28 7.47
C ARG A 413 1.53 1.08 8.55
N LEU A 414 2.77 1.45 8.26
CA LEU A 414 3.58 2.41 8.98
C LEU A 414 3.54 3.79 8.30
N THR A 415 3.77 4.84 9.09
CA THR A 415 3.97 6.21 8.60
C THR A 415 4.87 6.97 9.58
N ASP A 416 5.52 8.01 9.09
CA ASP A 416 6.24 9.00 9.89
C ASP A 416 5.34 10.18 10.30
N ASP A 417 4.22 10.39 9.59
CA ASP A 417 3.26 11.46 9.87
C ASP A 417 2.40 11.15 11.11
N ARG A 418 2.84 11.67 12.26
CA ARG A 418 2.12 11.59 13.53
C ARG A 418 0.73 12.24 13.47
N ASN A 419 0.49 13.17 12.54
CA ASN A 419 -0.85 13.73 12.36
C ASN A 419 -1.86 12.69 11.86
N GLN A 420 -1.43 11.62 11.17
CA GLN A 420 -2.33 10.53 10.80
C GLN A 420 -2.84 9.78 12.04
N VAL A 421 -1.96 9.51 13.03
CA VAL A 421 -2.34 8.90 14.31
C VAL A 421 -3.27 9.82 15.07
N THR A 422 -2.93 11.10 15.18
CA THR A 422 -3.77 12.10 15.86
C THR A 422 -5.15 12.21 15.20
N ARG A 423 -5.22 12.23 13.86
CA ARG A 423 -6.46 12.25 13.10
C ARG A 423 -7.31 11.00 13.31
N ALA A 424 -6.70 9.82 13.36
CA ALA A 424 -7.39 8.57 13.66
C ALA A 424 -7.98 8.58 15.09
N ARG A 425 -7.18 8.98 16.08
CA ARG A 425 -7.61 9.06 17.49
C ARG A 425 -8.75 10.06 17.69
N ILE A 426 -8.62 11.29 17.18
CA ILE A 426 -9.65 12.31 17.37
C ILE A 426 -10.96 11.95 16.63
N THR A 427 -10.87 11.34 15.44
CA THR A 427 -12.05 10.85 14.71
C THR A 427 -12.79 9.78 15.51
N ARG A 428 -12.05 8.83 16.09
CA ARG A 428 -12.63 7.82 16.98
C ARG A 428 -13.28 8.45 18.21
N LYS A 429 -12.62 9.43 18.82
CA LYS A 429 -13.16 10.15 19.97
C LYS A 429 -14.46 10.86 19.65
N HIS A 430 -14.53 11.57 18.52
CA HIS A 430 -15.78 12.21 18.10
C HIS A 430 -16.90 11.20 17.83
N ARG A 431 -16.62 10.06 17.20
CA ARG A 431 -17.63 9.00 17.01
C ARG A 431 -18.14 8.45 18.35
N GLU A 432 -17.26 8.24 19.33
CA GLU A 432 -17.65 7.85 20.69
C GLU A 432 -18.60 8.88 21.32
N LEU A 433 -18.25 10.17 21.24
CA LEU A 433 -19.05 11.26 21.77
C LEU A 433 -20.40 11.40 21.03
N GLU A 434 -20.41 11.26 19.71
CA GLU A 434 -21.64 11.30 18.91
C GLU A 434 -22.57 10.13 19.22
N ARG A 435 -22.02 8.96 19.56
CA ARG A 435 -22.81 7.82 20.03
C ARG A 435 -23.39 8.08 21.41
N ALA A 436 -22.58 8.58 22.34
CA ALA A 436 -23.00 8.85 23.70
C ALA A 436 -24.05 9.99 23.77
N TYR A 437 -23.91 10.99 22.91
CA TYR A 437 -24.65 12.26 23.05
C TYR A 437 -25.50 12.66 21.82
N GLY A 438 -25.52 11.86 20.76
CA GLY A 438 -26.14 12.20 19.46
C GLY A 438 -25.18 13.01 18.59
N SER A 439 -25.53 13.34 17.33
CA SER A 439 -24.64 14.07 16.41
C SER A 439 -24.14 15.41 16.98
N MET A 440 -22.90 15.79 16.64
CA MET A 440 -22.39 17.12 16.97
C MET A 440 -23.17 18.19 16.17
N ILE A 441 -23.76 19.16 16.87
CA ILE A 441 -24.61 20.19 16.25
C ILE A 441 -23.98 21.59 16.24
N ASP A 442 -23.01 21.84 17.11
CA ASP A 442 -22.38 23.17 17.24
C ASP A 442 -21.01 23.06 17.92
N GLN A 443 -20.11 23.98 17.59
CA GLN A 443 -18.85 24.21 18.31
C GLN A 443 -18.85 25.66 18.78
N VAL A 444 -18.87 25.86 20.10
CA VAL A 444 -18.92 27.20 20.68
C VAL A 444 -17.60 27.54 21.34
N ILE A 445 -16.87 28.47 20.71
CA ILE A 445 -15.68 29.10 21.29
C ILE A 445 -16.11 30.01 22.43
N GLN A 446 -15.59 29.76 23.63
CA GLN A 446 -15.88 30.52 24.84
C GLN A 446 -14.78 31.55 25.15
N SER A 447 -13.52 31.18 24.92
CA SER A 447 -12.37 32.09 24.97
C SER A 447 -11.36 31.72 23.91
N GLU A 448 -10.69 32.74 23.38
CA GLU A 448 -9.63 32.59 22.39
C GLU A 448 -8.56 33.66 22.67
N THR A 449 -7.30 33.24 22.62
CA THR A 449 -6.10 34.08 22.68
C THR A 449 -5.22 33.75 21.47
N ASP A 450 -4.07 34.43 21.33
CA ASP A 450 -3.13 34.13 20.25
C ASP A 450 -2.54 32.70 20.32
N THR A 451 -2.61 32.04 21.48
CA THR A 451 -2.03 30.70 21.70
C THR A 451 -2.99 29.70 22.31
N THR A 452 -4.22 30.06 22.66
CA THR A 452 -5.17 29.13 23.29
C THR A 452 -6.60 29.35 22.79
N GLN A 453 -7.39 28.27 22.76
CA GLN A 453 -8.82 28.30 22.47
C GLN A 453 -9.55 27.35 23.42
N ASP A 454 -10.52 27.86 24.18
CA ASP A 454 -11.41 27.07 25.02
C ASP A 454 -12.83 27.11 24.45
N GLY A 455 -13.51 25.97 24.45
CA GLY A 455 -14.88 25.91 23.98
C GLY A 455 -15.64 24.68 24.43
N VAL A 456 -16.81 24.50 23.83
CA VAL A 456 -17.63 23.29 24.00
C VAL A 456 -18.13 22.78 22.66
N TYR A 457 -18.08 21.46 22.48
CA TYR A 457 -18.84 20.74 21.46
C TYR A 457 -20.24 20.48 21.98
N LYS A 458 -21.27 20.91 21.26
CA LYS A 458 -22.67 20.66 21.60
C LYS A 458 -23.21 19.50 20.78
N TYR A 459 -23.95 18.62 21.43
CA TYR A 459 -24.51 17.42 20.81
C TYR A 459 -26.05 17.44 20.80
N GLY A 460 -26.65 16.62 19.94
CA GLY A 460 -28.08 16.61 19.66
C GLY A 460 -28.98 16.36 20.88
N ASN A 461 -28.48 15.69 21.93
CA ASN A 461 -29.21 15.50 23.18
C ASN A 461 -29.11 16.68 24.17
N GLY A 462 -28.39 17.75 23.81
CA GLY A 462 -28.13 18.92 24.64
C GLY A 462 -26.90 18.84 25.55
N THR A 463 -26.13 17.75 25.48
CA THR A 463 -24.86 17.62 26.21
C THR A 463 -23.81 18.55 25.60
N GLU A 464 -23.02 19.17 26.47
CA GLU A 464 -21.87 19.99 26.10
C GLU A 464 -20.60 19.31 26.61
N VAL A 465 -19.62 19.11 25.72
CA VAL A 465 -18.31 18.52 26.04
C VAL A 465 -17.26 19.59 25.87
N SER A 466 -16.53 19.90 26.94
CA SER A 466 -15.47 20.91 26.89
C SER A 466 -14.29 20.44 26.04
N TYR A 467 -13.71 21.38 25.30
CA TYR A 467 -12.42 21.22 24.66
C TYR A 467 -11.51 22.40 24.97
N HIS A 468 -10.20 22.15 24.93
CA HIS A 468 -9.14 23.13 25.07
C HIS A 468 -8.11 22.88 23.97
N ALA A 469 -7.68 23.90 23.24
CA ALA A 469 -6.58 23.82 22.31
C ALA A 469 -5.49 24.84 22.68
N GLU A 470 -4.22 24.46 22.63
CA GLU A 470 -3.07 25.32 22.92
C GLU A 470 -1.97 25.15 21.87
N VAL A 471 -1.40 26.27 21.41
CA VAL A 471 -0.18 26.30 20.60
C VAL A 471 1.02 26.22 21.55
N LEU A 472 1.76 25.12 21.45
CA LEU A 472 2.95 24.85 22.26
C LEU A 472 4.14 25.70 21.83
N GLU A 473 5.17 25.76 22.68
CA GLU A 473 6.40 26.54 22.40
C GLU A 473 7.12 26.12 21.10
N ASN A 474 6.97 24.85 20.69
CA ASN A 474 7.53 24.32 19.45
C ASN A 474 6.66 24.57 18.21
N GLY A 475 5.51 25.25 18.36
CA GLY A 475 4.57 25.53 17.28
C GLY A 475 3.51 24.44 17.05
N ASN A 476 3.62 23.28 17.71
CA ASN A 476 2.59 22.23 17.66
C ASN A 476 1.31 22.69 18.33
N ILE A 477 0.19 22.05 18.00
CA ILE A 477 -1.11 22.31 18.63
C ILE A 477 -1.48 21.11 19.49
N GLU A 478 -1.74 21.33 20.77
CA GLU A 478 -2.33 20.34 21.67
C GLU A 478 -3.83 20.61 21.82
N GLU A 479 -4.68 19.64 21.48
CA GLU A 479 -6.12 19.68 21.71
C GLU A 479 -6.49 18.64 22.78
N THR A 480 -7.20 19.06 23.82
CA THR A 480 -7.78 18.19 24.83
C THR A 480 -9.30 18.22 24.72
N CYS A 481 -9.94 17.07 24.52
CA CYS A 481 -11.39 16.90 24.44
C CYS A 481 -11.82 15.73 25.31
N ASP A 482 -12.79 15.96 26.21
CA ASP A 482 -13.30 14.94 27.14
C ASP A 482 -12.19 14.21 27.94
N GLY A 483 -11.15 14.96 28.33
CA GLY A 483 -10.03 14.46 29.12
C GLY A 483 -8.96 13.68 28.33
N GLU A 484 -9.13 13.50 27.02
CA GLU A 484 -8.11 12.93 26.14
C GLU A 484 -7.38 14.04 25.37
N THR A 485 -6.07 13.91 25.24
CA THR A 485 -5.19 14.88 24.59
C THR A 485 -4.65 14.35 23.25
N PHE A 486 -4.64 15.24 22.26
CA PHE A 486 -4.30 15.04 20.86
C PHE A 486 -3.26 16.08 20.46
N THR A 487 -2.14 15.67 19.87
CA THR A 487 -1.06 16.60 19.47
C THR A 487 -0.94 16.63 17.96
N TRP A 488 -1.02 17.82 17.39
CA TRP A 488 -0.85 18.09 15.96
C TRP A 488 0.51 18.72 15.71
N GLU A 489 1.29 18.12 14.84
CA GLU A 489 2.56 18.65 14.39
C GLU A 489 2.30 19.64 13.25
N VAL A 490 2.72 20.88 13.45
CA VAL A 490 2.61 21.92 12.42
C VAL A 490 3.87 21.82 11.57
N SER A 491 3.73 21.26 10.37
CA SER A 491 4.82 21.19 9.40
C SER A 491 5.32 22.61 9.09
N SER A 492 6.61 22.82 9.32
CA SER A 492 7.30 24.10 9.19
C SER A 492 7.74 24.42 7.77
#